data_AF-T0H7M7-F1
#
_entry.id   AF-T0H7M7-F1
#
_cell.length_a   1.000
_cell.length_b   1.000
_cell.length_c   1.000
_cell.angle_alpha   90.00
_cell.angle_beta   90.00
_cell.angle_gamma   90.00
#
_symmetry.space_group_name_H-M   'P 1'
#
loop_
_entity.id
_entity.type
_entity.pdbx_description
1 polymer ?
#
loop_
_entity_poly.entity_id
_entity_poly.type
_entity_poly.pdbx_seq_one_letter_code
_entity_poly.pdbx_strand_id
1 'polypeptide(L)' 'MIFNYDKIKPLEITESDLDEYEKYLGKSLYKEDREAILKFTDFRRVLAIRRKLKIKPVEYFPSNDLRNNE' A
#
# COMPACT_ATOMS: atom_id res chain seq x y z
N MET A 1 -1.84 -21.19 7.35
CA MET A 1 -3.19 -20.83 6.86
C MET A 1 -3.06 -20.44 5.39
N ILE A 2 -3.68 -21.18 4.46
CA ILE A 2 -3.59 -20.89 3.02
C ILE A 2 -4.67 -19.85 2.69
N PHE A 3 -4.24 -18.64 2.33
CA PHE A 3 -5.16 -17.58 1.89
C PHE A 3 -5.30 -17.61 0.38
N ASN A 4 -6.52 -17.76 -0.12
CA ASN A 4 -6.80 -17.61 -1.56
C ASN A 4 -6.84 -16.13 -1.92
N TYR A 5 -5.71 -15.60 -2.36
CA TYR A 5 -5.53 -14.19 -2.73
C TYR A 5 -6.46 -13.75 -3.86
N ASP A 6 -6.75 -14.66 -4.79
CA ASP A 6 -7.65 -14.41 -5.92
C ASP A 6 -9.11 -14.21 -5.56
N LYS A 7 -9.52 -14.64 -4.36
CA LYS A 7 -10.90 -14.45 -3.86
C LYS A 7 -11.05 -13.19 -3.01
N ILE A 8 -9.97 -12.45 -2.77
CA ILE A 8 -10.03 -11.23 -1.96
C ILE A 8 -10.52 -10.09 -2.85
N LYS A 9 -11.60 -9.46 -2.40
CA LYS A 9 -12.14 -8.26 -3.06
C LYS A 9 -11.13 -7.11 -2.89
N PRO A 10 -10.90 -6.31 -3.95
CA PRO A 10 -10.10 -5.10 -3.83
C PRO A 10 -10.72 -4.16 -2.80
N LEU A 11 -9.89 -3.39 -2.11
CA LEU A 11 -10.37 -2.36 -1.20
C LEU A 11 -11.09 -1.28 -1.99
N GLU A 12 -12.32 -0.95 -1.59
CA GLU A 12 -13.03 0.20 -2.13
C GLU A 12 -12.39 1.45 -1.50
N ILE A 13 -11.69 2.23 -2.34
CA ILE A 13 -11.01 3.46 -1.95
C ILE A 13 -11.61 4.58 -2.80
N THR A 14 -12.12 5.60 -2.14
CA THR A 14 -12.62 6.83 -2.76
C THR A 14 -11.58 7.94 -2.70
N GLU A 15 -11.81 9.04 -3.41
CA GLU A 15 -10.96 10.23 -3.32
C GLU A 15 -10.93 10.81 -1.89
N SER A 16 -12.07 10.81 -1.18
CA SER A 16 -12.15 11.27 0.20
C SER A 16 -11.29 10.44 1.16
N ASP A 17 -11.18 9.12 0.91
CA ASP A 17 -10.28 8.27 1.70
C ASP A 17 -8.83 8.66 1.47
N LEU A 18 -8.44 9.01 0.24
CA LEU A 18 -7.09 9.50 -0.09
C LEU A 18 -6.77 10.81 0.64
N ASP A 19 -7.71 11.74 0.71
CA ASP A 19 -7.56 12.98 1.49
C ASP A 19 -7.32 12.71 2.99
N GLU A 20 -7.98 11.70 3.56
CA GLU A 20 -7.74 11.30 4.95
C GLU A 20 -6.35 10.66 5.11
N TYR A 21 -5.93 9.81 4.16
CA TYR A 21 -4.59 9.23 4.19
C TYR A 21 -3.48 10.28 4.04
N GLU A 22 -3.66 11.28 3.19
CA GLU A 22 -2.72 12.40 3.05
C GLU A 22 -2.55 13.17 4.36
N LYS A 23 -3.66 13.43 5.07
CA LYS A 23 -3.63 14.04 6.41
C LYS A 23 -2.89 13.16 7.42
N TYR A 24 -3.11 11.86 7.38
CA TYR A 24 -2.45 10.92 8.29
C TYR A 24 -0.95 10.78 8.02
N LEU A 25 -0.54 10.80 6.73
CA LEU A 25 0.86 10.72 6.30
C LEU A 25 1.61 12.05 6.42
N GLY A 26 0.90 13.18 6.51
CA GLY A 26 1.49 14.52 6.47
C GLY A 26 2.16 14.84 5.13
N LYS A 27 1.79 14.13 4.06
CA LYS A 27 2.33 14.28 2.70
C LYS A 27 1.18 14.22 1.71
N SER A 28 1.15 15.16 0.77
CA SER A 28 0.23 15.11 -0.38
C SER A 28 0.68 14.03 -1.36
N LEU A 29 -0.25 13.23 -1.87
CA LEU A 29 0.02 12.38 -3.03
C LEU A 29 0.00 13.23 -4.29
N TYR A 30 0.83 12.86 -5.27
CA TYR A 30 0.72 13.45 -6.60
C TYR A 30 -0.59 13.02 -7.26
N LYS A 31 -1.06 13.83 -8.21
CA LYS A 31 -2.33 13.56 -8.89
C LYS A 31 -2.28 12.22 -9.64
N GLU A 32 -1.14 11.92 -10.25
CA GLU A 32 -0.87 10.69 -10.97
C GLU A 32 -0.93 9.46 -10.04
N ASP A 33 -0.40 9.60 -8.82
CA ASP A 33 -0.43 8.55 -7.81
C ASP A 33 -1.86 8.29 -7.32
N ARG A 34 -2.64 9.36 -7.08
CA ARG A 34 -4.07 9.26 -6.73
C ARG A 34 -4.83 8.51 -7.82
N GLU A 35 -4.63 8.89 -9.08
CA GLU A 35 -5.30 8.25 -10.21
C GLU A 35 -4.90 6.78 -10.36
N ALA A 36 -3.61 6.45 -10.15
CA ALA A 36 -3.15 5.06 -10.16
C ALA A 36 -3.81 4.23 -9.04
N ILE A 37 -3.87 4.75 -7.81
CA ILE A 37 -4.50 4.05 -6.67
C ILE A 37 -5.99 3.80 -6.93
N LEU A 38 -6.65 4.74 -7.62
CA LEU A 38 -8.07 4.62 -7.93
C LEU A 38 -8.35 3.70 -9.13
N LYS A 39 -7.47 3.73 -10.15
CA LYS A 39 -7.64 3.01 -11.41
C LYS A 39 -7.22 1.54 -11.32
N PHE A 40 -6.14 1.24 -10.59
CA PHE A 40 -5.60 -0.11 -10.52
C PHE A 40 -6.23 -0.94 -9.40
N THR A 41 -7.11 -1.86 -9.78
CA THR A 41 -7.76 -2.80 -8.86
C THR A 41 -6.77 -3.71 -8.14
N ASP A 42 -5.65 -4.05 -8.77
CA ASP A 42 -4.63 -4.90 -8.18
C ASP A 42 -3.93 -4.22 -6.99
N PHE A 43 -3.69 -2.91 -7.08
CA PHE A 43 -3.12 -2.14 -5.98
C PHE A 43 -4.04 -2.16 -4.76
N ARG A 44 -5.34 -1.91 -4.97
CA ARG A 44 -6.38 -2.01 -3.95
C ARG A 44 -6.51 -3.42 -3.36
N ARG A 45 -6.31 -4.46 -4.17
CA ARG A 45 -6.31 -5.86 -3.73
C ARG A 45 -5.12 -6.17 -2.83
N VAL A 46 -3.91 -5.71 -3.17
CA VAL A 46 -2.72 -5.86 -2.33
C VAL A 46 -2.93 -5.19 -0.96
N LEU A 47 -3.52 -3.99 -0.93
CA LEU A 47 -3.88 -3.32 0.32
C LEU A 47 -4.87 -4.12 1.17
N ALA A 48 -5.91 -4.69 0.55
CA ALA A 48 -6.88 -5.54 1.23
C ALA A 48 -6.23 -6.81 1.82
N ILE A 49 -5.33 -7.44 1.06
CA ILE A 49 -4.54 -8.60 1.51
C ILE A 49 -3.69 -8.23 2.72
N ARG A 50 -2.95 -7.11 2.64
CA ARG A 50 -2.10 -6.60 3.72
C ARG A 50 -2.90 -6.36 5.01
N ARG A 51 -4.08 -5.73 4.90
CA ARG A 51 -4.98 -5.47 6.03
C ARG A 51 -5.51 -6.78 6.64
N LYS A 52 -5.89 -7.75 5.80
CA LYS A 52 -6.39 -9.06 6.26
C LYS A 52 -5.33 -9.90 6.95
N LEU A 53 -4.10 -9.86 6.46
CA LEU A 53 -2.97 -10.58 7.02
C LEU A 53 -2.34 -9.87 8.23
N LYS A 54 -2.79 -8.65 8.57
CA LYS A 54 -2.21 -7.81 9.64
C LYS A 54 -0.68 -7.73 9.54
N ILE A 55 -0.15 -7.70 8.30
CA ILE A 55 1.28 -7.60 8.07
C ILE A 55 1.69 -6.23 8.59
N LYS A 56 2.48 -6.23 9.68
CA LYS A 56 3.10 -5.01 10.19
C LYS A 56 3.83 -4.34 9.02
N PRO A 57 3.81 -2.99 8.91
CA PRO A 57 4.64 -2.32 7.92
C PRO A 57 6.04 -2.92 8.01
N VAL A 58 6.60 -3.31 6.87
CA VAL A 58 8.00 -3.75 6.79
C VAL A 58 8.77 -2.63 7.49
N GLU A 59 9.29 -2.92 8.69
CA GLU A 59 10.20 -2.01 9.37
C GLU A 59 11.25 -1.66 8.33
N TYR A 60 11.47 -0.35 8.13
CA TYR A 60 12.45 0.15 7.20
C TYR A 60 13.78 -0.55 7.49
N PHE A 61 14.12 -1.57 6.69
CA PHE A 61 15.47 -2.11 6.65
C PHE A 61 16.26 -1.09 5.85
N PRO A 62 17.14 -0.29 6.48
CA PRO A 62 18.01 0.59 5.72
C PRO A 62 18.84 -0.33 4.83
N SER A 63 18.90 -0.06 3.53
CA SER A 63 19.85 -0.69 2.60
C SER A 63 21.30 -0.29 2.92
N ASN A 64 21.72 -0.41 4.19
CA ASN A 64 23.12 -0.30 4.59
C ASN A 64 23.89 -1.59 4.26
N ASP A 65 23.20 -2.67 3.90
CA ASP A 65 23.84 -3.95 3.50
C ASP A 65 24.42 -3.95 2.07
N LEU A 66 24.30 -2.85 1.30
CA LEU A 66 24.98 -2.72 0.00
C LEU A 66 26.25 -1.87 0.05
N ARG A 67 26.75 -1.54 1.24
CA ARG A 67 27.93 -0.69 1.40
C ARG A 67 29.01 -1.37 2.23
N ASN A 68 29.37 -2.60 1.89
CA ASN A 68 30.62 -3.23 2.30
C ASN A 68 31.05 -4.18 1.18
N ASN A 69 31.76 -3.65 0.18
CA ASN A 69 32.81 -4.37 -0.54
C ASN A 69 33.85 -3.28 -0.85
N GLU A 70 34.97 -3.36 -0.14
CA GLU A 70 36.19 -2.56 -0.29
C GLU A 70 36.66 -2.45 -1.74
#